data_AF-A0A821RMF6-F1
#
_entry.id   AF-A0A821RMF6-F1
#
_cell.length_a   1.000
_cell.length_b   1.000
_cell.length_c   1.000
_cell.angle_alpha   90.00
_cell.angle_beta   90.00
_cell.angle_gamma   90.00
#
_symmetry.space_group_name_H-M   'P 1'
#
loop_
_entity.id
_entity.type
_entity.pdbx_description
1 polymer ?
#
loop_
_entity_poly.entity_id
_entity_poly.type
_entity_poly.pdbx_seq_one_letter_code
_entity_poly.pdbx_strand_id
1 'polypeptide(L)'
;LLGKTIQTIALLAHLACEKGVWGPHLIVVPTSVMLNWELEFKKWCPSFKILTYYGSVKERQLKRQGWTKVNAFHVCITSYKLVLQDAKAFRRKKWKYLILDEAQNIKNFKSQRWQTLLNFH
;
A
#
# COMPACT_ATOMS: atom_id res chain seq x y z
N LEU A 1 17.34 -13.82 -4.95
CA LEU A 1 16.93 -12.40 -4.80
C LEU A 1 16.56 -11.84 -6.17
N LEU A 2 15.41 -12.25 -6.72
CA LEU A 2 14.84 -11.54 -7.89
C LEU A 2 14.27 -10.22 -7.37
N GLY A 3 14.66 -9.09 -7.98
CA GLY A 3 14.29 -7.72 -7.59
C GLY A 3 12.80 -7.39 -7.77
N LYS A 4 11.89 -8.21 -7.23
CA LYS A 4 10.45 -8.07 -7.28
C LYS A 4 9.99 -6.68 -6.83
N THR A 5 10.64 -6.12 -5.81
CA THR A 5 10.39 -4.75 -5.32
C THR A 5 10.67 -3.71 -6.42
N ILE A 6 11.85 -3.72 -7.01
CA ILE A 6 12.24 -2.76 -8.06
C ILE A 6 11.36 -2.93 -9.29
N GLN A 7 11.06 -4.16 -9.70
CA GLN A 7 10.15 -4.44 -10.81
C GLN A 7 8.74 -3.88 -10.55
N THR A 8 8.25 -4.00 -9.32
CA THR A 8 6.95 -3.44 -8.93
C THR A 8 6.98 -1.91 -8.95
N ILE A 9 8.04 -1.29 -8.42
CA ILE A 9 8.21 0.17 -8.45
C ILE A 9 8.28 0.66 -9.90
N ALA A 10 9.02 -0.02 -10.77
CA ALA A 10 9.12 0.28 -12.19
C ALA A 10 7.77 0.17 -12.91
N LEU A 11 6.97 -0.86 -12.58
CA LEU A 11 5.60 -0.99 -13.10
C LEU A 11 4.73 0.20 -12.70
N LEU A 12 4.73 0.60 -11.42
CA LEU A 12 3.96 1.76 -10.97
C LEU A 12 4.45 3.06 -11.62
N ALA A 13 5.77 3.23 -11.76
CA ALA A 13 6.35 4.38 -12.45
C ALA A 13 5.92 4.45 -13.93
N HIS A 14 5.93 3.32 -14.63
CA HIS A 14 5.44 3.22 -16.00
C HIS A 14 3.95 3.62 -16.10
N LEU A 15 3.10 3.16 -15.18
CA LEU A 15 1.68 3.55 -15.12
C LEU A 15 1.50 5.06 -14.89
N ALA A 16 2.34 5.65 -14.04
CA ALA A 16 2.30 7.08 -13.77
C ALA A 16 2.73 7.92 -15.00
N CYS A 17 3.85 7.56 -15.63
CA CYS A 17 4.41 8.32 -16.74
C CYS A 17 3.61 8.14 -18.04
N GLU A 18 3.29 6.91 -18.43
CA GLU A 18 2.69 6.61 -19.74
C GLU A 18 1.17 6.69 -19.72
N LYS A 19 0.54 6.39 -18.58
CA LYS A 19 -0.94 6.32 -18.46
C LYS A 19 -1.53 7.39 -17.57
N GLY A 20 -0.70 8.24 -16.94
CA GLY A 20 -1.15 9.24 -15.97
C GLY A 20 -1.77 8.64 -14.71
N VAL A 21 -1.56 7.35 -14.42
CA VAL A 21 -2.12 6.66 -13.26
C VAL A 21 -1.14 6.71 -12.10
N TRP A 22 -1.21 7.79 -11.32
CA TRP A 22 -0.33 8.01 -10.18
C TRP A 22 -0.78 7.31 -8.89
N GLY A 23 -2.08 6.96 -8.78
CA GLY A 23 -2.62 6.28 -7.60
C GLY A 23 -4.05 6.69 -7.27
N PRO A 24 -4.53 6.38 -6.05
CA PRO A 24 -3.79 5.77 -4.94
C PRO A 24 -3.58 4.25 -5.13
N HIS A 25 -2.36 3.77 -4.92
CA HIS A 25 -2.00 2.34 -4.90
C HIS A 25 -1.81 1.85 -3.46
N LEU A 26 -2.15 0.59 -3.19
CA LEU A 26 -1.96 -0.07 -1.90
C LEU A 26 -0.95 -1.20 -2.02
N ILE A 27 0.09 -1.15 -1.19
CA ILE A 27 1.07 -2.22 -1.06
C ILE A 27 0.98 -2.78 0.36
N VAL A 28 0.72 -4.07 0.46
CA VAL A 28 0.61 -4.79 1.73
C VAL A 28 1.78 -5.75 1.86
N VAL A 29 2.57 -5.58 2.91
CA VAL A 29 3.86 -6.26 3.08
C VAL A 29 4.03 -6.79 4.51
N PRO A 30 4.98 -7.69 4.79
CA PRO A 30 5.38 -7.97 6.17
C PRO A 30 5.89 -6.71 6.88
N THR A 31 5.55 -6.54 8.17
CA THR A 31 5.93 -5.33 8.94
C THR A 31 7.43 -5.06 8.90
N SER A 32 8.27 -6.11 8.89
CA SER A 32 9.72 -6.01 8.88
C SER A 32 10.30 -5.33 7.64
N VAL A 33 9.60 -5.33 6.51
CA VAL A 33 10.10 -4.79 5.24
C VAL A 33 9.40 -3.49 4.81
N MET A 34 8.46 -2.97 5.60
CA MET A 34 7.73 -1.74 5.26
C MET A 34 8.65 -0.54 5.03
N LEU A 35 9.64 -0.34 5.93
CA LEU A 35 10.59 0.76 5.81
C LEU A 35 11.53 0.56 4.61
N ASN A 36 11.90 -0.68 4.30
CA ASN A 36 12.70 -0.98 3.12
C ASN A 36 11.98 -0.56 1.85
N TRP A 37 10.68 -0.89 1.71
CA TRP A 37 9.86 -0.44 0.58
C TRP A 37 9.81 1.09 0.46
N GLU A 38 9.66 1.81 1.57
CA GLU A 38 9.70 3.29 1.55
C GLU A 38 11.05 3.82 1.06
N LEU A 39 12.16 3.25 1.52
CA LEU A 39 13.51 3.65 1.10
C LEU A 39 13.74 3.37 -0.39
N GLU A 40 13.29 2.22 -0.90
CA GLU A 40 13.38 1.89 -2.32
C GLU A 40 12.57 2.87 -3.19
N PHE A 41 11.37 3.27 -2.77
CA PHE A 41 10.61 4.31 -3.48
C PHE A 41 11.36 5.65 -3.49
N LYS A 42 11.89 6.09 -2.34
CA LYS A 42 12.65 7.35 -2.25
C LYS A 42 13.91 7.31 -3.12
N LYS A 43 14.55 6.15 -3.22
CA LYS A 43 15.75 5.95 -4.03
C LYS A 43 15.45 5.94 -5.53
N TRP A 44 14.48 5.14 -5.96
CA TRP A 44 14.28 4.85 -7.39
C TRP A 44 13.21 5.72 -8.05
N CYS A 45 12.19 6.17 -7.31
CA CYS A 45 11.09 6.97 -7.85
C CYS A 45 10.62 8.04 -6.83
N PRO A 46 11.47 9.04 -6.51
CA PRO A 46 11.17 10.05 -5.48
C PRO A 46 9.94 10.93 -5.78
N SER A 47 9.48 10.98 -7.04
CA SER A 47 8.27 11.70 -7.45
C SER A 47 6.98 11.11 -6.86
N PHE A 48 7.01 9.86 -6.36
CA PHE A 48 5.87 9.28 -5.68
C PHE A 48 5.71 9.83 -4.25
N LYS A 49 4.51 10.33 -3.92
CA LYS A 49 4.12 10.64 -2.54
C LYS A 49 3.80 9.33 -1.81
N ILE A 50 4.69 8.91 -0.92
CA ILE A 50 4.55 7.67 -0.15
C ILE A 50 3.92 7.95 1.22
N LEU A 51 2.92 7.16 1.59
CA LEU A 51 2.37 7.10 2.94
C LEU A 51 2.69 5.75 3.56
N THR A 52 3.63 5.71 4.50
CA THR A 52 3.92 4.50 5.28
C THR A 52 2.98 4.44 6.49
N TYR A 53 2.02 3.50 6.44
CA TYR A 53 0.94 3.38 7.42
C TYR A 53 1.26 2.34 8.51
N TYR A 54 1.82 2.83 9.60
CA TYR A 54 2.17 2.11 10.82
C TYR A 54 2.11 3.05 12.03
N GLY A 55 2.26 2.49 13.22
CA GLY A 55 2.24 3.20 14.51
C GLY A 55 1.06 2.81 15.39
N SER A 56 0.95 3.47 16.54
CA SER A 56 -0.16 3.39 17.48
C SER A 56 -1.50 3.80 16.85
N VAL A 57 -2.61 3.50 17.54
CA VAL A 57 -3.95 3.88 17.06
C VAL A 57 -4.07 5.39 16.85
N LYS A 58 -3.49 6.19 17.76
CA LYS A 58 -3.48 7.66 17.69
C LYS A 58 -2.69 8.17 16.48
N GLU A 59 -1.48 7.65 16.25
CA GLU A 59 -0.68 8.02 15.08
C GLU A 59 -1.39 7.66 13.77
N ARG A 60 -2.04 6.49 13.72
CA ARG A 60 -2.80 6.08 12.52
C ARG A 60 -4.05 6.93 12.32
N GLN A 61 -4.70 7.42 13.38
CA GLN A 61 -5.78 8.42 13.26
C GLN A 61 -5.26 9.72 12.65
N LEU A 62 -4.11 10.21 13.11
CA LEU A 62 -3.46 11.41 12.56
C LEU A 62 -3.09 11.23 11.08
N LYS A 63 -2.48 10.10 10.70
CA LYS A 63 -2.15 9.78 9.30
C LYS A 63 -3.37 9.74 8.37
N ARG A 64 -4.57 9.50 8.91
CA ARG A 64 -5.83 9.49 8.15
C ARG A 64 -6.47 10.87 8.02
N GLN A 65 -5.99 11.89 8.71
CA GLN A 65 -6.51 13.25 8.54
C GLN A 65 -6.22 13.76 7.13
N GLY A 66 -7.26 14.12 6.39
CA GLY A 66 -7.13 14.57 5.00
C GLY A 66 -6.67 13.51 4.00
N TRP A 67 -6.45 12.26 4.41
CA TRP A 67 -5.93 11.20 3.52
C TRP A 67 -6.90 10.81 2.41
N THR A 68 -8.18 11.21 2.49
CA THR A 68 -9.20 11.03 1.44
C THR A 68 -9.16 12.12 0.38
N LYS A 69 -8.43 13.23 0.62
CA LYS A 69 -8.25 14.29 -0.37
C LYS A 69 -7.59 13.75 -1.64
N VAL A 70 -7.91 14.40 -2.76
CA VAL A 70 -7.24 14.16 -4.04
C VAL A 70 -5.75 14.43 -3.87
N ASN A 71 -4.90 13.56 -4.42
CA ASN A 71 -3.43 13.69 -4.38
C ASN A 71 -2.81 13.77 -2.97
N ALA A 72 -3.50 13.27 -1.93
CA ALA A 72 -2.94 13.19 -0.57
C ALA A 72 -1.66 12.32 -0.51
N PHE A 73 -1.68 11.20 -1.23
CA PHE A 73 -0.53 10.34 -1.47
C PHE A 73 -0.81 9.51 -2.73
N HIS A 74 0.26 8.96 -3.32
CA HIS A 74 0.21 8.12 -4.51
C HIS A 74 0.27 6.63 -4.13
N VAL A 75 1.10 6.27 -3.16
CA VAL A 75 1.26 4.88 -2.70
C VAL A 75 1.13 4.84 -1.19
N CYS A 76 0.29 3.93 -0.68
CA CYS A 76 0.21 3.59 0.74
C CYS A 76 0.87 2.24 0.98
N ILE A 77 1.79 2.18 1.93
CA ILE A 77 2.49 0.95 2.33
C ILE A 77 2.02 0.58 3.73
N THR A 78 1.52 -0.63 3.92
CA THR A 78 1.06 -1.09 5.23
C THR A 78 1.30 -2.58 5.42
N SER A 79 1.02 -3.08 6.63
CA SER A 79 1.13 -4.50 6.93
C SER A 79 -0.21 -5.22 6.85
N TYR A 80 -0.13 -6.53 6.62
CA TYR A 80 -1.30 -7.42 6.62
C TYR A 80 -2.14 -7.31 7.90
N LYS A 81 -1.50 -7.15 9.06
CA LYS A 81 -2.21 -6.96 10.33
C LYS A 81 -2.99 -5.65 10.35
N LEU A 82 -2.35 -4.55 9.94
CA LEU A 82 -2.93 -3.21 10.04
C LEU A 82 -4.04 -2.98 9.03
N VAL A 83 -3.88 -3.47 7.79
CA VAL A 83 -4.91 -3.31 6.76
C VAL A 83 -6.21 -4.04 7.15
N LEU A 84 -6.11 -5.18 7.84
CA LEU A 84 -7.25 -5.92 8.35
C LEU A 84 -7.85 -5.22 9.58
N GLN A 85 -7.01 -4.80 10.53
CA GLN A 85 -7.45 -4.10 11.74
C GLN A 85 -8.21 -2.81 11.41
N ASP A 86 -7.74 -2.06 10.42
CA ASP A 86 -8.31 -0.77 10.03
C ASP A 86 -9.10 -0.86 8.70
N ALA A 87 -9.58 -2.05 8.33
CA ALA A 87 -10.21 -2.32 7.02
C ALA A 87 -11.35 -1.36 6.66
N LYS A 88 -12.16 -0.94 7.65
CA LYS A 88 -13.21 0.07 7.45
C LYS A 88 -12.67 1.38 6.88
N ALA A 89 -11.48 1.80 7.27
CA ALA A 89 -10.85 3.00 6.74
C ALA A 89 -10.35 2.77 5.30
N PHE A 90 -9.64 1.66 5.06
CA PHE A 90 -9.10 1.31 3.75
C PHE A 90 -10.19 1.12 2.68
N ARG A 91 -11.33 0.53 3.03
CA ARG A 91 -12.48 0.33 2.13
C ARG A 91 -13.10 1.63 1.60
N ARG A 92 -12.92 2.76 2.31
CA ARG A 92 -13.46 4.06 1.86
C ARG A 92 -12.63 4.71 0.76
N LYS A 93 -11.43 4.19 0.50
CA LYS A 93 -10.53 4.69 -0.53
C LYS A 93 -10.65 3.78 -1.75
N LYS A 94 -10.78 4.37 -2.94
CA LYS A 94 -10.78 3.62 -4.20
C LYS A 94 -9.35 3.39 -4.67
N TRP A 95 -8.87 2.16 -4.56
CA TRP A 95 -7.48 1.82 -4.86
C TRP A 95 -7.32 1.45 -6.33
N LYS A 96 -6.28 1.96 -6.99
CA LYS A 96 -5.98 1.64 -8.39
C LYS A 96 -5.34 0.27 -8.54
N TYR A 97 -4.42 -0.06 -7.63
CA TYR A 97 -3.77 -1.36 -7.58
C TYR A 97 -3.62 -1.80 -6.13
N LEU A 98 -3.74 -3.11 -5.91
CA LEU A 98 -3.42 -3.80 -4.67
C LEU A 98 -2.24 -4.76 -4.96
N ILE A 99 -1.14 -4.56 -4.25
CA ILE A 99 0.07 -5.39 -4.35
C ILE A 99 0.28 -6.09 -3.02
N LEU A 100 0.44 -7.41 -3.06
CA LEU A 100 0.67 -8.25 -1.89
C LEU A 100 2.08 -8.83 -1.96
N ASP A 101 2.98 -8.34 -1.10
CA ASP A 101 4.34 -8.88 -1.02
C ASP A 101 4.37 -10.08 -0.08
N GLU A 102 5.15 -11.10 -0.45
CA GLU A 102 5.26 -12.36 0.31
C GLU A 102 3.89 -13.00 0.62
N ALA A 103 2.96 -12.95 -0.35
CA ALA A 103 1.58 -13.41 -0.21
C ALA A 103 1.45 -14.89 0.17
N GLN A 104 2.47 -15.71 -0.08
CA GLN A 104 2.51 -17.11 0.35
C GLN A 104 2.50 -17.27 1.88
N ASN A 105 2.90 -16.23 2.64
CA ASN A 105 2.81 -16.23 4.11
C ASN A 105 1.37 -16.06 4.63
N ILE A 106 0.41 -15.84 3.74
CA ILE A 106 -1.00 -15.73 4.06
C ILE A 106 -1.57 -17.14 4.25
N LYS A 107 -1.58 -17.62 5.49
CA LYS A 107 -1.98 -18.99 5.84
C LYS A 107 -3.43 -19.37 5.49
N ASN A 108 -4.35 -18.41 5.30
CA ASN A 108 -5.75 -18.73 5.02
C ASN A 108 -6.48 -17.67 4.19
N PHE A 109 -6.23 -17.69 2.88
CA PHE A 109 -6.87 -16.79 1.90
C PHE A 109 -8.40 -16.93 1.85
N LYS A 110 -8.97 -18.06 2.27
CA LYS A 110 -10.42 -18.32 2.31
C LYS A 110 -11.11 -17.71 3.52
N SER A 111 -10.37 -17.22 4.52
CA SER A 111 -11.01 -16.60 5.68
C SER A 111 -11.69 -15.29 5.31
N GLN A 112 -12.83 -15.00 5.96
CA GLN A 112 -13.64 -13.78 5.76
C GLN A 112 -12.81 -12.48 5.77
N ARG A 113 -11.69 -12.49 6.51
CA ARG A 113 -10.75 -11.37 6.61
C ARG A 113 -10.09 -11.03 5.27
N TRP A 114 -9.74 -12.01 4.44
CA TRP A 114 -9.09 -11.75 3.13
C TRP A 114 -10.09 -11.43 2.03
N GLN A 115 -11.30 -11.99 2.10
CA GLN A 115 -12.39 -11.53 1.23
C GLN A 115 -12.67 -10.03 1.43
N THR A 116 -12.49 -9.52 2.66
CA THR A 116 -12.60 -8.07 2.93
C THR A 116 -11.56 -7.24 2.16
N LEU A 117 -10.33 -7.74 2.01
CA LEU A 117 -9.26 -7.07 1.26
C LEU A 117 -9.53 -7.06 -0.26
N LEU A 118 -10.07 -8.16 -0.79
CA LEU A 118 -10.41 -8.28 -2.21
C LEU A 118 -11.63 -7.43 -2.61
N ASN A 119 -12.46 -7.06 -1.63
CA ASN A 119 -13.63 -6.20 -1.81
C ASN A 119 -13.31 -4.69 -1.66
N PHE A 120 -12.03 -4.32 -1.72
CA PHE A 120 -11.65 -2.92 -1.84
C PHE A 120 -11.84 -2.50 -3.31
N HIS A 121 -12.99 -1.88 -3.61
CA HIS A 121 -13.29 -1.28 -4.92
C HIS A 121 -12.49 -0.01 -5.19
#